data_AF-A0A0N1NKS3-F1
#
_entry.id   AF-A0A0N1NKS3-F1
#
_cell.length_a   1.000
_cell.length_b   1.000
_cell.length_c   1.000
_cell.angle_alpha   90.00
_cell.angle_beta   90.00
_cell.angle_gamma   90.00
#
_symmetry.space_group_name_H-M   'P 1'
#
loop_
_entity.id
_entity.type
_entity.pdbx_description
1 polymer ?
#
loop_
_entity_poly.entity_id
_entity_poly.type
_entity_poly.pdbx_seq_one_letter_code
_entity_poly.pdbx_strand_id
1 'polypeptide(L)'
;MCALVDSPGGAEDWVVDSLCTLYAEHGRAQEGLAHLDALKERRGGEEEWDFFRMRLPLLADCGLLDEAIEQARAHHEGDTWYAAWSLSDLVAEAGRTEEAVAVLEQHPTSNSSVLAQRLIDLGRIEDAIRVLQNRPNAEPATDPWDGTYSNKPPF
;
A
#
# COMPACT_ATOMS: atom_id res chain seq x y z
N MET A 1 -28.03 -0.70 16.61
CA MET A 1 -27.02 0.26 16.12
C MET A 1 -25.67 -0.35 16.42
N CYS A 2 -24.72 -0.30 15.45
CA CYS A 2 -23.45 -1.05 15.34
C CYS A 2 -23.47 -2.24 14.38
N ALA A 3 -23.92 -2.03 13.14
CA ALA A 3 -23.72 -2.97 12.02
C ALA A 3 -23.04 -2.28 10.82
N LEU A 4 -22.44 -1.10 11.05
CA LEU A 4 -21.80 -0.25 10.03
C LEU A 4 -20.30 0.00 10.32
N VAL A 5 -19.76 -0.59 11.40
CA VAL A 5 -18.32 -0.49 11.74
C VAL A 5 -17.52 -1.64 11.11
N ASP A 6 -18.19 -2.76 10.78
CA ASP A 6 -17.57 -3.97 10.24
C ASP A 6 -17.48 -3.98 8.70
N SER A 7 -17.39 -2.81 8.06
CA SER A 7 -17.07 -2.78 6.62
C SER A 7 -15.57 -3.05 6.42
N PRO A 8 -15.17 -3.95 5.50
CA PRO A 8 -13.79 -4.08 5.07
C PRO A 8 -13.27 -2.70 4.61
N GLY A 9 -12.12 -2.27 5.13
CA GLY A 9 -11.60 -0.91 4.96
C GLY A 9 -12.06 0.11 6.02
N GLY A 10 -12.63 -0.35 7.14
CA GLY A 10 -13.18 0.47 8.22
C GLY A 10 -12.17 0.99 9.26
N ALA A 11 -12.66 1.69 10.28
CA ALA A 11 -11.87 2.22 11.40
C ALA A 11 -11.09 1.13 12.16
N GLU A 12 -11.57 -0.11 12.14
CA GLU A 12 -10.88 -1.24 12.76
C GLU A 12 -9.59 -1.61 12.02
N ASP A 13 -9.58 -1.53 10.69
CA ASP A 13 -8.41 -1.93 9.90
C ASP A 13 -7.25 -0.94 10.10
N TRP A 14 -7.54 0.36 10.22
CA TRP A 14 -6.52 1.34 10.61
C TRP A 14 -5.94 1.11 12.02
N VAL A 15 -6.77 0.64 12.96
CA VAL A 15 -6.29 0.28 14.32
C VAL A 15 -5.39 -0.96 14.26
N VAL A 16 -5.76 -1.95 13.45
CA VAL A 16 -4.93 -3.15 13.24
C VAL A 16 -3.60 -2.79 12.56
N ASP A 17 -3.63 -1.97 11.52
CA ASP A 17 -2.44 -1.48 10.81
C ASP A 17 -1.49 -0.76 11.79
N SER A 18 -2.02 0.17 12.59
CA SER A 18 -1.26 0.88 13.63
C SER A 18 -0.67 -0.07 14.67
N LEU A 19 -1.43 -1.09 15.09
CA LEU A 19 -0.95 -2.10 16.03
C LEU A 19 0.18 -2.95 15.42
N CYS A 20 0.08 -3.29 14.13
CA CYS A 20 1.14 -4.01 13.41
C CYS A 20 2.41 -3.18 13.33
N THR A 21 2.30 -1.88 13.02
CA THR A 21 3.45 -0.96 13.07
C THR A 21 4.11 -0.96 14.45
N LEU A 22 3.33 -0.90 15.53
CA LEU A 22 3.87 -0.95 16.89
C LEU A 22 4.54 -2.29 17.21
N TYR A 23 4.01 -3.42 16.73
CA TYR A 23 4.67 -4.71 16.90
C TYR A 23 6.03 -4.75 16.18
N ALA A 24 6.10 -4.25 14.94
CA ALA A 24 7.31 -4.12 14.14
C ALA A 24 8.36 -3.24 14.86
N GLU A 25 8.00 -2.01 15.22
CA GLU A 25 8.90 -1.03 15.87
C GLU A 25 9.47 -1.53 17.21
N HIS A 26 8.73 -2.39 17.91
CA HIS A 26 9.18 -2.97 19.18
C HIS A 26 9.86 -4.34 19.05
N GLY A 27 10.15 -4.81 17.82
CA GLY A 27 10.81 -6.10 17.58
C GLY A 27 9.95 -7.30 17.97
N ARG A 28 8.62 -7.13 17.98
CA ARG A 28 7.61 -8.12 18.36
C ARG A 28 6.80 -8.56 17.13
N ALA A 29 7.44 -8.56 15.95
CA ALA A 29 6.78 -8.86 14.69
C ALA A 29 6.08 -10.23 14.68
N GLN A 30 6.68 -11.24 15.32
CA GLN A 30 6.08 -12.57 15.48
C GLN A 30 4.76 -12.54 16.27
N GLU A 31 4.65 -11.68 17.28
CA GLU A 31 3.40 -11.50 18.04
C GLU A 31 2.34 -10.78 17.22
N GLY A 32 2.77 -9.84 16.36
CA GLY A 32 1.91 -9.20 15.38
C GLY A 32 1.31 -10.21 14.39
N LEU A 33 2.12 -11.13 13.86
CA LEU A 33 1.65 -12.18 12.97
C LEU A 33 0.63 -13.09 13.66
N ALA A 34 0.91 -13.53 14.88
CA ALA A 34 -0.03 -14.33 15.67
C ALA A 34 -1.35 -13.58 15.95
N HIS A 35 -1.29 -12.26 16.13
CA HIS A 35 -2.48 -11.43 16.28
C HIS A 35 -3.31 -11.38 14.99
N LEU A 36 -2.67 -11.22 13.83
CA LEU A 36 -3.34 -11.23 12.53
C LEU A 36 -3.94 -12.61 12.22
N ASP A 37 -3.26 -13.70 12.57
CA ASP A 37 -3.80 -15.06 12.44
C ASP A 37 -5.09 -15.24 13.27
N ALA A 38 -5.08 -14.80 14.53
CA ALA A 38 -6.26 -14.86 15.39
C ALA A 38 -7.42 -13.98 14.90
N LEU A 39 -7.12 -12.82 14.31
CA LEU A 39 -8.14 -11.96 13.71
C LEU A 39 -8.74 -12.57 12.44
N LYS A 40 -7.91 -13.15 11.58
CA LYS A 40 -8.34 -13.87 10.38
C LYS A 40 -9.29 -15.02 10.71
N GLU A 41 -8.97 -15.82 11.74
CA GLU A 41 -9.85 -16.89 12.22
C GLU A 41 -11.23 -16.35 12.67
N ARG A 42 -11.25 -15.20 13.35
CA ARG A 42 -12.50 -14.55 13.79
C ARG A 42 -13.31 -13.99 12.63
N ARG A 43 -12.65 -13.54 11.56
CA ARG A 43 -13.27 -12.95 10.36
C ARG A 43 -13.72 -13.99 9.32
N GLY A 44 -13.54 -15.29 9.60
CA GLY A 44 -14.01 -16.37 8.72
C GLY A 44 -12.97 -16.89 7.73
N GLY A 45 -11.70 -16.52 7.88
CA GLY A 45 -10.57 -17.14 7.19
C GLY A 45 -10.19 -16.53 5.83
N GLU A 46 -11.06 -15.76 5.20
CA GLU A 46 -10.73 -14.96 4.02
C GLU A 46 -10.13 -13.61 4.43
N GLU A 47 -9.14 -13.17 3.68
CA GLU A 47 -8.33 -11.99 3.96
C GLU A 47 -8.21 -11.22 2.64
N GLU A 48 -8.84 -10.05 2.60
CA GLU A 48 -8.71 -9.10 1.48
C GLU A 48 -7.32 -8.46 1.51
N TRP A 49 -6.87 -7.93 0.36
CA TRP A 49 -5.54 -7.35 0.23
C TRP A 49 -5.21 -6.31 1.32
N ASP A 50 -6.15 -5.45 1.70
CA ASP A 50 -5.92 -4.40 2.70
C ASP A 50 -5.57 -4.94 4.08
N PHE A 51 -6.12 -6.09 4.46
CA PHE A 51 -5.75 -6.78 5.70
C PHE A 51 -4.45 -7.59 5.49
N PHE A 52 -4.34 -8.30 4.37
CA PHE A 52 -3.16 -9.10 4.00
C PHE A 52 -1.87 -8.29 4.01
N ARG A 53 -1.90 -7.08 3.42
CA ARG A 53 -0.71 -6.23 3.30
C ARG A 53 -0.10 -5.85 4.65
N MET A 54 -0.87 -5.87 5.74
CA MET A 54 -0.37 -5.59 7.10
C MET A 54 0.56 -6.68 7.61
N ARG A 55 0.46 -7.91 7.07
CA ARG A 55 1.35 -9.04 7.40
C ARG A 55 2.74 -8.86 6.80
N LEU A 56 2.84 -8.18 5.65
CA LEU A 56 4.05 -8.13 4.85
C LEU A 56 5.25 -7.50 5.59
N PRO A 57 5.13 -6.34 6.24
CA PRO A 57 6.23 -5.77 7.03
C PRO A 57 6.61 -6.66 8.23
N LEU A 58 5.64 -7.32 8.85
CA LEU A 58 5.90 -8.21 10.00
C LEU A 58 6.67 -9.46 9.56
N LEU A 59 6.37 -10.02 8.39
CA LEU A 59 7.14 -11.12 7.80
C LEU A 59 8.57 -10.67 7.48
N ALA A 60 8.74 -9.49 6.90
CA ALA A 60 10.05 -8.91 6.63
C ALA A 60 10.90 -8.77 7.91
N ASP A 61 10.32 -8.20 8.98
CA ASP A 61 10.96 -8.05 10.29
C ASP A 61 11.31 -9.39 10.97
N CYS A 62 10.54 -10.44 10.67
CA CYS A 62 10.88 -11.81 11.09
C CYS A 62 11.97 -12.47 10.24
N GLY A 63 12.52 -11.78 9.23
CA GLY A 63 13.51 -12.32 8.29
C GLY A 63 12.92 -13.24 7.22
N LEU A 64 11.60 -13.19 7.02
CA LEU A 64 10.83 -14.03 6.08
C LEU A 64 10.47 -13.25 4.81
N LEU A 65 11.41 -12.44 4.31
CA LEU A 65 11.14 -11.50 3.22
C LEU A 65 10.78 -12.20 1.90
N ASP A 66 11.48 -13.28 1.54
CA ASP A 66 11.16 -14.06 0.35
C ASP A 66 9.77 -14.72 0.47
N GLU A 67 9.39 -15.17 1.67
CA GLU A 67 8.07 -15.72 1.93
C GLU A 67 6.98 -14.65 1.77
N ALA A 68 7.23 -13.43 2.27
CA ALA A 68 6.32 -12.29 2.08
C ALA A 68 6.08 -11.99 0.59
N ILE A 69 7.15 -12.01 -0.22
CA ILE A 69 7.09 -11.82 -1.67
C ILE A 69 6.29 -12.93 -2.35
N GLU A 70 6.55 -14.20 -2.01
CA GLU A 70 5.82 -15.34 -2.56
C GLU A 70 4.33 -15.30 -2.21
N GLN A 71 3.99 -15.01 -0.96
CA GLN A 71 2.59 -14.92 -0.53
C GLN A 71 1.89 -13.73 -1.20
N ALA A 72 2.54 -12.57 -1.32
CA ALA A 72 1.98 -11.41 -2.01
C ALA A 72 1.68 -11.68 -3.49
N ARG A 73 2.54 -12.43 -4.19
CA ARG A 73 2.31 -12.85 -5.58
C ARG A 73 1.22 -13.89 -5.72
N ALA A 74 1.13 -14.81 -4.75
CA ALA A 74 0.12 -15.86 -4.75
C ALA A 74 -1.28 -15.36 -4.37
N HIS A 75 -1.38 -14.18 -3.75
CA HIS A 75 -2.66 -13.56 -3.43
C HIS A 75 -3.47 -13.28 -4.70
N HIS A 76 -4.78 -13.50 -4.65
CA HIS A 76 -5.66 -13.34 -5.82
C HIS A 76 -5.69 -11.89 -6.37
N GLU A 77 -5.34 -10.92 -5.54
CA GLU A 77 -5.19 -9.49 -5.89
C GLU A 77 -3.73 -9.07 -6.13
N GLY A 78 -2.77 -10.01 -6.11
CA GLY A 78 -1.32 -9.73 -6.18
C GLY A 78 -0.88 -8.99 -7.45
N ASP A 79 -1.62 -9.15 -8.54
CA ASP A 79 -1.35 -8.50 -9.84
C ASP A 79 -2.07 -7.13 -9.99
N THR A 80 -2.70 -6.61 -8.95
CA THR A 80 -3.38 -5.30 -8.99
C THR A 80 -2.41 -4.14 -8.81
N TRP A 81 -2.82 -2.93 -9.22
CA TRP A 81 -1.94 -1.76 -9.13
C TRP A 81 -1.57 -1.39 -7.69
N TYR A 82 -2.47 -1.56 -6.73
CA TYR A 82 -2.22 -1.28 -5.32
C TYR A 82 -1.35 -2.37 -4.69
N ALA A 83 -1.51 -3.63 -5.11
CA ALA A 83 -0.64 -4.70 -4.67
C ALA A 83 0.80 -4.57 -5.17
N ALA A 84 0.96 -4.12 -6.41
CA ALA A 84 2.26 -3.87 -7.02
C ALA A 84 3.11 -2.85 -6.23
N TRP A 85 2.49 -1.88 -5.54
CA TRP A 85 3.22 -0.98 -4.65
C TRP A 85 3.85 -1.75 -3.48
N SER A 86 3.06 -2.45 -2.67
CA SER A 86 3.60 -3.19 -1.52
C SER A 86 4.58 -4.29 -1.94
N LEU A 87 4.34 -4.97 -3.06
CA LEU A 87 5.27 -5.96 -3.61
C LEU A 87 6.60 -5.32 -4.04
N SER A 88 6.57 -4.13 -4.65
CA SER A 88 7.78 -3.41 -5.02
C SER A 88 8.62 -3.02 -3.81
N ASP A 89 7.99 -2.61 -2.71
CA ASP A 89 8.68 -2.26 -1.47
C ASP A 89 9.42 -3.47 -0.90
N LEU A 90 8.75 -4.64 -0.78
CA LEU A 90 9.38 -5.88 -0.31
C LEU A 90 10.53 -6.35 -1.21
N VAL A 91 10.33 -6.32 -2.53
CA VAL A 91 11.34 -6.76 -3.50
C VAL A 91 12.54 -5.82 -3.48
N ALA A 92 12.32 -4.51 -3.30
CA ALA A 92 13.41 -3.55 -3.14
C ALA A 92 14.17 -3.74 -1.82
N GLU A 93 13.46 -4.04 -0.72
CA GLU A 93 14.07 -4.37 0.57
C GLU A 93 14.95 -5.64 0.49
N ALA A 94 14.56 -6.60 -0.36
CA ALA A 94 15.36 -7.78 -0.67
C ALA A 94 16.59 -7.49 -1.55
N GLY A 95 16.85 -6.22 -1.88
CA GLY A 95 17.96 -5.79 -2.73
C GLY A 95 17.75 -6.06 -4.22
N ARG A 96 16.52 -6.39 -4.64
CA ARG A 96 16.17 -6.76 -6.03
C ARG A 96 15.50 -5.57 -6.74
N THR A 97 16.10 -4.39 -6.67
CA THR A 97 15.46 -3.13 -7.10
C THR A 97 15.06 -3.12 -8.58
N GLU A 98 15.79 -3.78 -9.47
CA GLU A 98 15.39 -3.94 -10.88
C GLU A 98 14.08 -4.72 -11.04
N GLU A 99 13.87 -5.74 -10.22
CA GLU A 99 12.62 -6.50 -10.22
C GLU A 99 11.48 -5.68 -9.60
N ALA A 100 11.78 -4.88 -8.58
CA ALA A 100 10.83 -3.93 -8.01
C ALA A 100 10.34 -2.91 -9.05
N VAL A 101 11.21 -2.47 -9.97
CA VAL A 101 10.84 -1.65 -11.14
C VAL A 101 9.91 -2.43 -12.08
N ALA A 102 10.27 -3.66 -12.44
CA ALA A 102 9.47 -4.49 -13.35
C ALA A 102 8.05 -4.76 -12.81
N VAL A 103 7.89 -4.89 -11.49
CA VAL A 103 6.58 -4.99 -10.83
C VAL A 103 5.74 -3.73 -11.06
N LEU A 104 6.32 -2.54 -10.86
CA LEU A 104 5.60 -1.27 -10.98
C LEU A 104 5.31 -0.89 -12.44
N GLU A 105 6.14 -1.32 -13.39
CA GLU A 105 5.94 -1.10 -14.84
C GLU A 105 4.69 -1.80 -15.39
N GLN A 106 4.11 -2.75 -14.67
CA GLN A 106 2.82 -3.36 -15.03
C GLN A 106 1.66 -2.37 -14.90
N HIS A 107 1.79 -1.38 -14.00
CA HIS A 107 0.77 -0.37 -13.69
C HIS A 107 1.38 1.05 -13.68
N PRO A 108 1.99 1.49 -14.79
CA PRO A 108 2.87 2.66 -14.79
C PRO A 108 2.12 3.98 -14.50
N THR A 109 0.82 4.02 -14.80
CA THR A 109 -0.03 5.19 -14.55
C THR A 109 -0.29 5.38 -13.06
N SER A 110 -0.77 4.34 -12.37
CA SER A 110 -1.10 4.38 -10.94
C SER A 110 0.15 4.46 -10.07
N ASN A 111 1.23 3.81 -10.49
CA ASN A 111 2.45 3.66 -9.70
C ASN A 111 3.61 4.56 -10.13
N SER A 112 3.34 5.56 -10.98
CA SER A 112 4.35 6.48 -11.54
C SER A 112 5.30 7.09 -10.50
N SER A 113 4.79 7.46 -9.33
CA SER A 113 5.61 8.08 -8.26
C SER A 113 6.58 7.08 -7.63
N VAL A 114 6.09 5.88 -7.28
CA VAL A 114 6.92 4.81 -6.71
C VAL A 114 7.90 4.28 -7.75
N LEU A 115 7.48 4.16 -9.02
CA LEU A 115 8.34 3.74 -10.13
C LEU A 115 9.50 4.72 -10.31
N ALA A 116 9.22 6.03 -10.30
CA ALA A 116 10.25 7.05 -10.36
C ALA A 116 11.22 6.97 -9.16
N GLN A 117 10.72 6.72 -7.95
CA GLN A 117 11.56 6.51 -6.77
C GLN A 117 12.53 5.34 -6.97
N ARG A 118 12.03 4.17 -7.42
CA ARG A 118 12.88 2.99 -7.67
C ARG A 118 13.89 3.22 -8.78
N LEU A 119 13.52 3.96 -9.83
CA LEU A 119 14.45 4.36 -10.88
C LEU A 119 15.55 5.30 -10.36
N ILE A 120 15.24 6.20 -9.43
CA ILE A 120 16.23 7.05 -8.75
C ILE A 120 17.17 6.20 -7.89
N ASP A 121 16.64 5.22 -7.15
CA ASP A 121 17.43 4.30 -6.33
C ASP A 121 18.47 3.53 -7.20
N LEU A 122 18.13 3.25 -8.47
CA LEU A 122 19.02 2.65 -9.48
C LEU A 122 19.94 3.66 -10.20
N GLY A 123 19.84 4.96 -9.90
CA GLY A 123 20.59 6.02 -10.58
C GLY A 123 20.07 6.37 -11.98
N ARG A 124 18.91 5.88 -12.39
CA ARG A 124 18.26 6.12 -13.70
C ARG A 124 17.40 7.39 -13.67
N ILE A 125 18.02 8.53 -13.37
CA ILE A 125 17.33 9.81 -13.13
C ILE A 125 16.53 10.27 -14.34
N GLU A 126 17.07 10.14 -15.56
CA GLU A 126 16.38 10.55 -16.79
C GLU A 126 15.11 9.73 -17.03
N ASP A 127 15.13 8.44 -16.71
CA ASP A 127 13.95 7.58 -16.83
C ASP A 127 12.89 7.96 -15.78
N ALA A 128 13.31 8.24 -14.55
CA ALA A 128 12.41 8.74 -13.50
C ALA A 128 11.70 10.04 -13.92
N ILE A 129 12.45 10.99 -14.52
CA ILE A 129 11.87 12.23 -15.03
C ILE A 129 10.82 11.96 -16.12
N ARG A 130 11.11 11.05 -17.07
CA ARG A 130 10.16 10.69 -18.13
C ARG A 130 8.87 10.09 -17.57
N VAL A 131 8.99 9.22 -16.57
CA VAL A 131 7.85 8.60 -15.88
C VAL A 131 6.97 9.69 -15.23
N LEU A 132 7.58 10.63 -14.50
CA LEU A 132 6.84 11.70 -13.83
C LEU A 132 6.21 12.71 -14.80
N GLN A 133 6.88 13.01 -15.93
CA GLN A 133 6.34 13.88 -16.98
C GLN A 133 5.14 13.29 -17.70
N ASN A 134 5.10 11.96 -17.85
CA ASN A 134 4.01 11.24 -18.50
C ASN A 134 2.87 10.87 -17.54
N ARG A 135 2.91 11.34 -16.28
CA ARG A 135 1.79 11.15 -15.35
C ARG A 135 0.55 11.84 -15.94
N PRO A 136 -0.61 11.16 -16.00
CA PRO A 136 -1.84 11.84 -16.37
C PRO A 136 -2.04 12.99 -15.39
N ASN A 137 -2.20 14.19 -15.94
CA ASN A 137 -2.52 15.34 -15.11
C ASN A 137 -3.81 14.99 -14.36
N ALA A 138 -3.77 14.98 -13.03
CA ALA A 138 -5.02 14.93 -12.28
C ALA A 138 -5.78 16.19 -12.71
N GLU A 139 -6.92 16.03 -13.38
CA GLU A 139 -7.79 17.16 -13.62
C GLU A 139 -8.01 17.82 -12.26
N PRO A 140 -7.73 19.13 -12.11
CA PRO A 140 -8.03 19.80 -10.86
C PRO A 140 -9.49 19.50 -10.57
N ALA A 141 -9.75 18.91 -9.40
CA ALA A 141 -11.12 18.67 -8.97
C ALA A 141 -11.88 19.99 -9.18
N THR A 142 -12.90 19.96 -10.04
CA THR A 142 -13.81 21.09 -10.22
C THR A 142 -14.20 21.56 -8.82
N ASP A 143 -13.83 22.79 -8.46
CA ASP A 143 -14.12 23.32 -7.14
C ASP A 143 -15.63 23.17 -6.90
N PRO A 144 -16.07 22.37 -5.90
CA PRO A 144 -17.49 22.21 -5.61
C PRO A 144 -18.18 23.53 -5.24
N TRP A 145 -17.39 24.59 -5.02
CA TRP A 145 -17.82 25.92 -4.60
C TRP A 145 -17.64 26.98 -5.70
N ASP A 146 -17.25 26.59 -6.92
CA ASP A 146 -17.16 27.51 -8.07
C ASP A 146 -18.55 28.10 -8.38
N GLY A 147 -18.83 29.28 -7.82
CA GLY A 147 -20.07 30.04 -8.01
C GLY A 147 -20.92 30.33 -6.75
N THR A 148 -20.55 29.88 -5.54
CA THR A 148 -21.36 30.12 -4.31
C THR A 148 -20.83 31.21 -3.37
N TYR A 149 -19.71 31.86 -3.71
CA TYR A 149 -19.28 33.05 -2.99
C TYR A 149 -20.21 34.23 -3.30
N SER A 150 -21.23 34.40 -2.46
CA SER A 150 -21.93 35.67 -2.38
C SER A 150 -20.93 36.74 -1.95
N ASN A 151 -20.52 37.60 -2.89
CA ASN A 151 -19.68 38.79 -2.64
C ASN A 151 -20.38 39.86 -1.78
N LYS A 152 -21.49 39.54 -1.11
CA LYS A 152 -22.15 40.41 -0.16
C LYS A 152 -21.87 39.92 1.26
N PRO A 153 -21.21 40.74 2.12
CA PRO A 153 -21.05 40.41 3.52
C PRO A 153 -22.42 40.33 4.20
N PRO A 154 -22.59 39.48 5.23
CA PRO A 154 -23.88 39.27 5.87
C PRO A 154 -24.17 40.34 6.94
N PHE A 155 -24.14 41.62 6.57
CA PHE A 155 -24.73 42.72 7.35
C PHE A 155 -24.97 43.93 6.45
#